data_AF-A0A8H7I8P0-F1
#
_entry.id   AF-A0A8H7I8P0-F1
#
_cell.length_a   1.000
_cell.length_b   1.000
_cell.length_c   1.000
_cell.angle_alpha   90.00
_cell.angle_beta   90.00
_cell.angle_gamma   90.00
#
_symmetry.space_group_name_H-M   'P 1'
#
loop_
_entity.id
_entity.type
_entity.pdbx_description
1 polymer ?
#
loop_
_entity_poly.entity_id
_entity_poly.type
_entity_poly.pdbx_seq_one_letter_code
_entity_poly.pdbx_strand_id
1 'polypeptide(L)'
;MATQEQECADRRRRDRRIWRLDAVLEASARVTLVSPRQGLDRITAYRIFEDVPDVRSRISYIDREFTLDTDVSLVESADLVLTAIDDVDLSKQICALARARKVPVNVADVPPECDFYFGSQIRDGPLQIMISTGGAAPKLSNLIRKRVEEALPPPPFLGDAIRRVGILRARLRKRAPGVGGALGKRRMRWMIKVCETWSFEQLAQLDDERIEKLLEAGWDKGLTVPSYEELGGTVPTVSWAERIPSGTLPVAAGFIAGALFTSALVLLRRK
;
A
#
# COMPACT_ATOMS: atom_id res chain seq x y z
N MET A 1 -12.35 7.02 -12.72
CA MET A 1 -12.46 5.54 -12.81
C MET A 1 -13.90 5.16 -13.04
N ALA A 2 -14.21 4.37 -14.06
CA ALA A 2 -15.55 3.85 -14.33
C ALA A 2 -15.70 2.43 -13.79
N THR A 3 -16.75 2.16 -13.02
CA THR A 3 -17.14 0.83 -12.54
C THR A 3 -18.61 0.59 -12.84
N GLN A 4 -18.97 -0.60 -13.34
CA GLN A 4 -20.37 -1.03 -13.44
C GLN A 4 -20.61 -2.33 -12.68
N GLU A 5 -21.71 -2.36 -11.93
CA GLU A 5 -22.19 -3.51 -11.18
C GLU A 5 -23.60 -3.91 -11.70
N GLN A 6 -23.94 -5.19 -11.60
CA GLN A 6 -25.27 -5.79 -11.82
C GLN A 6 -25.55 -6.82 -10.71
N GLU A 7 -26.78 -7.24 -10.47
CA GLU A 7 -27.06 -8.15 -9.36
C GLU A 7 -26.45 -9.55 -9.60
N CYS A 8 -25.63 -10.06 -8.67
CA CYS A 8 -24.98 -11.37 -8.81
C CYS A 8 -25.34 -12.32 -7.65
N ALA A 9 -26.01 -13.44 -7.97
CA ALA A 9 -26.44 -14.44 -7.01
C ALA A 9 -25.25 -15.12 -6.27
N ASP A 10 -24.08 -15.22 -6.90
CA ASP A 10 -22.87 -15.83 -6.32
C ASP A 10 -22.19 -14.92 -5.29
N ARG A 11 -22.12 -15.39 -4.04
CA ARG A 11 -21.45 -14.70 -2.92
C ARG A 11 -19.99 -14.35 -3.22
N ARG A 12 -19.26 -15.22 -3.92
CA ARG A 12 -17.86 -14.97 -4.28
C ARG A 12 -17.71 -13.86 -5.31
N ARG A 13 -18.66 -13.72 -6.24
CA ARG A 13 -18.68 -12.61 -7.22
C ARG A 13 -19.06 -11.29 -6.56
N ARG A 14 -19.98 -11.30 -5.58
CA ARG A 14 -20.31 -10.12 -4.75
C ARG A 14 -19.10 -9.61 -3.95
N ASP A 15 -18.40 -10.49 -3.24
CA ASP A 15 -17.22 -10.11 -2.46
C ASP A 15 -16.11 -9.49 -3.33
N ARG A 16 -15.99 -9.92 -4.59
CA ARG A 16 -15.02 -9.34 -5.56
C ARG A 16 -15.39 -7.93 -6.04
N ARG A 17 -16.68 -7.60 -6.10
CA ARG A 17 -17.17 -6.28 -6.54
C ARG A 17 -16.93 -5.22 -5.46
N ILE A 18 -17.37 -5.52 -4.25
CA ILE A 18 -17.11 -4.72 -3.03
C ILE A 18 -15.62 -4.39 -2.92
N TRP A 19 -14.81 -5.43 -3.02
CA TRP A 19 -13.38 -5.31 -2.78
C TRP A 19 -12.67 -4.44 -3.83
N ARG A 20 -13.16 -4.38 -5.07
CA ARG A 20 -12.61 -3.49 -6.13
C ARG A 20 -12.85 -2.03 -5.82
N LEU A 21 -14.07 -1.68 -5.43
CA LEU A 21 -14.40 -0.33 -5.01
C LEU A 21 -13.57 0.07 -3.78
N ASP A 22 -13.45 -0.83 -2.80
CA ASP A 22 -12.64 -0.61 -1.60
C ASP A 22 -11.17 -0.36 -1.95
N ALA A 23 -10.58 -1.20 -2.80
CA ALA A 23 -9.17 -1.08 -3.19
C ALA A 23 -8.84 0.30 -3.80
N VAL A 24 -9.75 0.87 -4.57
CA VAL A 24 -9.52 2.17 -5.22
C VAL A 24 -9.90 3.35 -4.32
N LEU A 25 -10.92 3.21 -3.47
CA LEU A 25 -11.26 4.22 -2.48
C LEU A 25 -10.16 4.35 -1.43
N GLU A 26 -9.52 3.24 -1.04
CA GLU A 26 -8.33 3.26 -0.17
C GLU A 26 -7.15 3.98 -0.82
N ALA A 27 -7.02 3.91 -2.14
CA ALA A 27 -6.04 4.67 -2.91
C ALA A 27 -6.43 6.15 -3.10
N SER A 28 -7.45 6.63 -2.39
CA SER A 28 -7.97 8.01 -2.49
C SER A 28 -8.49 8.37 -3.89
N ALA A 29 -8.87 7.39 -4.70
CA ALA A 29 -9.40 7.64 -6.05
C ALA A 29 -10.75 8.37 -5.98
N ARG A 30 -11.02 9.17 -7.03
CA ARG A 30 -12.37 9.63 -7.37
C ARG A 30 -12.98 8.64 -8.34
N VAL A 31 -14.13 8.10 -7.96
CA VAL A 31 -14.78 6.98 -8.65
C VAL A 31 -16.07 7.48 -9.27
N THR A 32 -16.27 7.16 -10.55
CA THR A 32 -17.57 7.24 -11.21
C THR A 32 -18.11 5.81 -11.28
N LEU A 33 -19.17 5.53 -10.54
CA LEU A 33 -19.81 4.23 -10.49
C LEU A 33 -21.11 4.29 -11.30
N VAL A 34 -21.13 3.64 -12.45
CA VAL A 34 -22.30 3.49 -13.33
C VAL A 34 -22.91 2.14 -13.05
N SER A 35 -23.97 2.05 -12.26
CA SER A 35 -24.58 0.76 -11.94
C SER A 35 -26.06 0.96 -11.66
N PRO A 36 -26.95 0.06 -12.08
CA PRO A 36 -28.30 0.02 -11.57
C PRO A 36 -28.30 -0.20 -10.06
N ARG A 37 -29.17 0.51 -9.33
CA ARG A 37 -29.27 0.44 -7.87
C ARG A 37 -29.59 -0.95 -7.36
N GLN A 38 -30.42 -1.69 -8.11
CA GLN A 38 -30.77 -3.08 -7.82
C GLN A 38 -29.55 -4.02 -7.87
N GLY A 39 -28.51 -3.65 -8.61
CA GLY A 39 -27.28 -4.44 -8.74
C GLY A 39 -26.23 -4.19 -7.67
N LEU A 40 -26.41 -3.13 -6.86
CA LEU A 40 -25.45 -2.77 -5.81
C LEU A 40 -25.53 -3.75 -4.65
N ASP A 41 -24.38 -4.16 -4.12
CA ASP A 41 -24.36 -4.86 -2.85
C ASP A 41 -24.65 -3.91 -1.67
N ARG A 42 -24.98 -4.47 -0.50
CA ARG A 42 -25.37 -3.70 0.69
C ARG A 42 -24.29 -2.74 1.18
N ILE A 43 -23.00 -3.13 1.13
CA ILE A 43 -21.87 -2.31 1.58
C ILE A 43 -21.66 -1.15 0.61
N THR A 44 -21.66 -1.42 -0.69
CA THR A 44 -21.53 -0.37 -1.71
C THR A 44 -22.72 0.60 -1.66
N ALA A 45 -23.95 0.09 -1.55
CA ALA A 45 -25.14 0.92 -1.37
C ALA A 45 -25.03 1.79 -0.11
N TYR A 46 -24.57 1.24 1.03
CA TYR A 46 -24.33 2.01 2.25
C TYR A 46 -23.34 3.16 2.01
N ARG A 47 -22.20 2.89 1.35
CA ARG A 47 -21.19 3.92 1.06
C ARG A 47 -21.68 5.04 0.14
N ILE A 48 -22.62 4.74 -0.75
CA ILE A 48 -23.18 5.71 -1.70
C ILE A 48 -24.29 6.52 -1.06
N PHE A 49 -25.24 5.86 -0.40
CA PHE A 49 -26.50 6.48 0.02
C PHE A 49 -26.49 6.97 1.46
N GLU A 50 -25.69 6.37 2.33
CA GLU A 50 -25.52 6.87 3.70
C GLU A 50 -24.44 7.94 3.74
N ASP A 51 -24.60 8.92 4.63
CA ASP A 51 -23.68 10.05 4.78
C ASP A 51 -22.43 9.63 5.55
N VAL A 52 -21.60 8.78 4.93
CA VAL A 52 -20.26 8.47 5.41
C VAL A 52 -19.34 9.61 4.95
N PRO A 53 -18.85 10.46 5.89
CA PRO A 53 -17.99 11.59 5.52
C PRO A 53 -16.75 11.11 4.75
N ASP A 54 -16.24 11.93 3.83
CA ASP A 54 -15.08 11.69 2.96
C ASP A 54 -15.19 10.58 1.89
N VAL A 55 -16.09 9.61 2.04
CA VAL A 55 -16.30 8.56 1.02
C VAL A 55 -17.29 9.04 -0.04
N ARG A 56 -18.44 9.57 0.40
CA ARG A 56 -19.51 10.02 -0.51
C ARG A 56 -19.03 11.10 -1.49
N SER A 57 -18.20 12.04 -1.05
CA SER A 57 -17.67 13.12 -1.89
C SER A 57 -16.75 12.62 -3.03
N ARG A 58 -16.27 11.37 -2.94
CA ARG A 58 -15.38 10.76 -3.92
C ARG A 58 -16.08 9.81 -4.88
N ILE A 59 -17.37 9.51 -4.68
CA ILE A 59 -18.16 8.65 -5.55
C ILE A 59 -19.19 9.49 -6.32
N SER A 60 -19.04 9.55 -7.64
CA SER A 60 -20.09 10.02 -8.55
C SER A 60 -20.89 8.80 -9.00
N TYR A 61 -22.10 8.64 -8.47
CA TYR A 61 -22.97 7.51 -8.76
C TYR A 61 -23.96 7.82 -9.89
N ILE A 62 -24.05 6.94 -10.88
CA ILE A 62 -24.95 7.01 -12.03
C ILE A 62 -25.83 5.75 -12.02
N ASP A 63 -27.11 5.94 -11.70
CA ASP A 63 -28.07 4.86 -11.47
C ASP A 63 -28.67 4.29 -12.77
N ARG A 64 -27.85 3.59 -13.55
CA ARG A 64 -28.26 2.87 -14.77
C ARG A 64 -27.18 1.91 -15.24
N GLU A 65 -27.50 1.12 -16.25
CA GLU A 65 -26.51 0.34 -16.97
C GLU A 65 -25.59 1.25 -17.81
N PHE A 66 -24.35 0.81 -17.95
CA PHE A 66 -23.40 1.42 -18.87
C PHE A 66 -23.79 1.07 -20.30
N THR A 67 -23.64 2.03 -21.20
CA THR A 67 -23.89 1.82 -22.61
C THR A 67 -22.81 2.49 -23.47
N LEU A 68 -22.38 1.81 -24.54
CA LEU A 68 -21.32 2.30 -25.43
C LEU A 68 -21.73 3.47 -26.32
N ASP A 69 -22.99 3.86 -26.32
CA ASP A 69 -23.47 5.07 -27.00
C ASP A 69 -23.33 6.31 -26.11
N THR A 70 -23.56 6.20 -24.80
CA THR A 70 -23.59 7.36 -23.90
C THR A 70 -22.35 7.51 -23.01
N ASP A 71 -21.67 6.41 -22.68
CA ASP A 71 -20.65 6.40 -21.61
C ASP A 71 -19.22 6.30 -22.09
N VAL A 72 -19.00 6.31 -23.40
CA VAL A 72 -17.65 6.23 -23.99
C VAL A 72 -16.73 7.27 -23.36
N SER A 73 -17.19 8.50 -23.22
CA SER A 73 -16.42 9.59 -22.61
C SER A 73 -15.95 9.28 -21.19
N LEU A 74 -16.72 8.51 -20.40
CA LEU A 74 -16.33 8.11 -19.04
C LEU A 74 -15.13 7.18 -19.04
N VAL A 75 -15.02 6.31 -20.05
CA VAL A 75 -13.87 5.41 -20.25
C VAL A 75 -12.67 6.21 -20.74
N GLU A 76 -12.88 7.10 -21.70
CA GLU A 76 -11.83 7.90 -22.34
C GLU A 76 -11.16 8.90 -21.38
N SER A 77 -11.93 9.43 -20.42
CA SER A 77 -11.43 10.39 -19.41
C SER A 77 -10.91 9.73 -18.13
N ALA A 78 -10.98 8.41 -18.00
CA ALA A 78 -10.58 7.72 -16.79
C ALA A 78 -9.06 7.42 -16.77
N ASP A 79 -8.46 7.51 -15.58
CA ASP A 79 -7.08 7.02 -15.36
C ASP A 79 -7.00 5.49 -15.25
N LEU A 80 -8.14 4.84 -14.95
CA LEU A 80 -8.27 3.41 -14.69
C LEU A 80 -9.71 2.97 -14.93
N VAL A 81 -9.91 1.81 -15.54
CA VAL A 81 -11.25 1.23 -15.76
C VAL A 81 -11.32 -0.15 -15.11
N LEU A 82 -12.38 -0.40 -14.34
CA LEU A 82 -12.68 -1.75 -13.85
C LEU A 82 -14.06 -2.14 -14.35
N THR A 83 -14.19 -3.31 -14.97
CA THR A 83 -15.51 -3.87 -15.27
C THR A 83 -15.81 -5.00 -14.30
N ALA A 84 -17.02 -5.02 -13.76
CA ALA A 84 -17.50 -6.09 -12.89
C ALA A 84 -18.97 -6.41 -13.19
N ILE A 85 -19.26 -6.52 -14.48
CA ILE A 85 -20.58 -6.88 -15.03
C ILE A 85 -20.63 -8.32 -15.47
N ASP A 86 -21.84 -8.88 -15.55
CA ASP A 86 -22.04 -10.25 -15.99
C ASP A 86 -22.03 -10.40 -17.53
N ASP A 87 -22.24 -9.30 -18.26
CA ASP A 87 -22.08 -9.26 -19.72
C ASP A 87 -20.58 -9.23 -20.11
N VAL A 88 -20.10 -10.40 -20.55
CA VAL A 88 -18.71 -10.61 -20.97
C VAL A 88 -18.41 -9.90 -22.29
N ASP A 89 -19.36 -9.82 -23.22
CA ASP A 89 -19.13 -9.19 -24.52
C ASP A 89 -19.05 -7.68 -24.38
N LEU A 90 -19.94 -7.08 -23.58
CA LEU A 90 -19.84 -5.68 -23.20
C LEU A 90 -18.52 -5.40 -22.45
N SER A 91 -18.11 -6.27 -21.53
CA SER A 91 -16.82 -6.14 -20.84
C SER A 91 -15.62 -6.12 -21.79
N LYS A 92 -15.63 -6.97 -22.84
CA LYS A 92 -14.58 -6.99 -23.87
C LYS A 92 -14.60 -5.73 -24.72
N GLN A 93 -15.78 -5.20 -25.04
CA GLN A 93 -15.90 -3.95 -25.79
C GLN A 93 -15.38 -2.76 -24.97
N ILE A 94 -15.69 -2.68 -23.67
CA ILE A 94 -15.13 -1.69 -22.75
C ILE A 94 -13.60 -1.85 -22.65
N CYS A 95 -13.10 -3.09 -22.56
CA CYS A 95 -11.67 -3.39 -22.54
C CYS A 95 -10.96 -2.87 -23.81
N ALA A 96 -11.51 -3.16 -25.00
CA ALA A 96 -10.97 -2.69 -26.26
C ALA A 96 -10.96 -1.17 -26.36
N LEU A 97 -12.04 -0.51 -25.93
CA LEU A 97 -12.15 0.94 -25.87
C LEU A 97 -11.09 1.57 -24.95
N ALA A 98 -10.94 1.04 -23.73
CA ALA A 98 -9.95 1.51 -22.76
C ALA A 98 -8.52 1.36 -23.29
N ARG A 99 -8.18 0.19 -23.86
CA ARG A 99 -6.87 -0.08 -24.47
C ARG A 99 -6.57 0.83 -25.65
N ALA A 100 -7.56 1.11 -26.51
CA ALA A 100 -7.40 2.06 -27.62
C ALA A 100 -7.03 3.47 -27.14
N ARG A 101 -7.44 3.84 -25.92
CA ARG A 101 -7.08 5.11 -25.26
C ARG A 101 -5.92 5.01 -24.28
N LYS A 102 -5.23 3.86 -24.22
CA LYS A 102 -4.12 3.59 -23.30
C LYS A 102 -4.52 3.75 -21.82
N VAL A 103 -5.79 3.52 -21.51
CA VAL A 103 -6.31 3.50 -20.15
C VAL A 103 -6.19 2.05 -19.64
N PRO A 104 -5.44 1.79 -18.55
CA PRO A 104 -5.33 0.45 -18.00
C PRO A 104 -6.70 -0.07 -17.57
N VAL A 105 -7.01 -1.30 -17.98
CA VAL A 105 -8.30 -1.94 -17.68
C VAL A 105 -8.11 -3.24 -16.91
N ASN A 106 -9.02 -3.51 -15.97
CA ASN A 106 -9.14 -4.82 -15.34
C ASN A 106 -10.59 -5.31 -15.40
N VAL A 107 -10.79 -6.37 -16.19
CA VAL A 107 -12.05 -7.06 -16.38
C VAL A 107 -12.20 -8.18 -15.33
N ALA A 108 -13.21 -8.10 -14.47
CA ALA A 108 -13.44 -9.12 -13.46
C ALA A 108 -13.65 -10.51 -14.07
N ASP A 109 -13.01 -11.51 -13.47
CA ASP A 109 -13.11 -12.92 -13.85
C ASP A 109 -12.67 -13.25 -15.30
N VAL A 110 -12.04 -12.31 -16.02
CA VAL A 110 -11.47 -12.51 -17.37
C VAL A 110 -9.99 -12.13 -17.39
N PRO A 111 -9.07 -12.97 -16.86
CA PRO A 111 -7.64 -12.65 -16.76
C PRO A 111 -6.95 -12.24 -18.06
N PRO A 112 -7.22 -12.84 -19.24
CA PRO A 112 -6.61 -12.40 -20.50
C PRO A 112 -6.96 -10.95 -20.87
N GLU A 113 -8.05 -10.41 -20.34
CA GLU A 113 -8.54 -9.05 -20.58
C GLU A 113 -8.18 -8.08 -19.45
N CYS A 114 -7.16 -8.40 -18.65
CA CYS A 114 -6.64 -7.54 -17.59
C CYS A 114 -5.23 -7.04 -17.90
N ASP A 115 -5.00 -5.74 -17.76
CA ASP A 115 -3.66 -5.13 -17.88
C ASP A 115 -2.90 -5.13 -16.55
N PHE A 116 -3.62 -5.26 -15.44
CA PHE A 116 -3.06 -5.34 -14.09
C PHE A 116 -3.86 -6.31 -13.24
N TYR A 117 -3.28 -6.75 -12.12
CA TYR A 117 -3.93 -7.64 -11.18
C TYR A 117 -3.93 -7.04 -9.79
N PHE A 118 -5.03 -7.32 -9.11
CA PHE A 118 -5.13 -7.15 -7.68
C PHE A 118 -4.37 -8.26 -6.95
N GLY A 119 -3.61 -7.87 -5.92
CA GLY A 119 -2.83 -8.78 -5.09
C GLY A 119 -3.42 -9.01 -3.70
N SER A 120 -2.85 -9.97 -2.99
CA SER A 120 -3.05 -10.12 -1.55
C SER A 120 -2.34 -8.97 -0.83
N GLN A 121 -3.04 -8.24 0.04
CA GLN A 121 -2.51 -7.01 0.65
C GLN A 121 -2.42 -7.13 2.18
N ILE A 122 -1.37 -6.54 2.75
CA ILE A 122 -1.23 -6.26 4.18
C ILE A 122 -1.25 -4.74 4.33
N ARG A 123 -1.99 -4.26 5.33
CA ARG A 123 -2.11 -2.84 5.64
C ARG A 123 -1.87 -2.60 7.13
N ASP A 124 -1.06 -1.58 7.41
CA ASP A 124 -0.88 -1.02 8.75
C ASP A 124 -0.76 0.51 8.62
N GLY A 125 -1.90 1.21 8.71
CA GLY A 125 -1.98 2.64 8.44
C GLY A 125 -1.40 2.99 7.05
N PRO A 126 -0.35 3.84 6.97
CA PRO A 126 0.30 4.18 5.70
C PRO A 126 1.15 3.04 5.09
N LEU A 127 1.45 1.98 5.82
CA LEU A 127 2.16 0.81 5.27
C LEU A 127 1.22 0.00 4.38
N GLN A 128 1.66 -0.28 3.16
CA GLN A 128 0.99 -1.16 2.22
C GLN A 128 1.99 -2.15 1.65
N ILE A 129 1.69 -3.45 1.76
CA ILE A 129 2.49 -4.53 1.16
C ILE A 129 1.57 -5.35 0.27
N MET A 130 1.91 -5.46 -1.00
CA MET A 130 1.18 -6.29 -1.96
C MET A 130 2.01 -7.53 -2.33
N ILE A 131 1.37 -8.69 -2.22
CA ILE A 131 1.86 -9.97 -2.73
C ILE A 131 1.05 -10.30 -3.98
N SER A 132 1.74 -10.52 -5.10
CA SER A 132 1.13 -10.86 -6.38
C SER A 132 1.78 -12.10 -6.98
N THR A 133 0.97 -12.88 -7.70
CA THR A 133 1.42 -14.04 -8.51
C THR A 133 1.09 -13.83 -9.99
N GLY A 134 0.76 -12.59 -10.39
CA GLY A 134 0.29 -12.31 -11.76
C GLY A 134 -1.00 -13.05 -12.11
N GLY A 135 -1.86 -13.32 -11.12
CA GLY A 135 -3.09 -14.10 -11.30
C GLY A 135 -2.91 -15.62 -11.30
N ALA A 136 -1.68 -16.14 -11.31
CA ALA A 136 -1.43 -17.57 -11.46
C ALA A 136 -1.84 -18.42 -10.24
N ALA A 137 -1.66 -17.92 -9.02
CA ALA A 137 -1.93 -18.69 -7.80
C ALA A 137 -2.50 -17.82 -6.66
N PRO A 138 -3.79 -17.42 -6.72
CA PRO A 138 -4.41 -16.56 -5.70
C PRO A 138 -4.35 -17.15 -4.29
N LYS A 139 -4.51 -18.47 -4.16
CA LYS A 139 -4.45 -19.14 -2.85
C LYS A 139 -3.04 -19.09 -2.25
N LEU A 140 -2.01 -19.34 -3.06
CA LEU A 140 -0.62 -19.28 -2.62
C LEU A 140 -0.23 -17.85 -2.23
N SER A 141 -0.66 -16.85 -3.02
CA SER A 141 -0.50 -15.43 -2.69
C SER A 141 -1.04 -15.10 -1.28
N ASN A 142 -2.21 -15.62 -0.93
CA ASN A 142 -2.78 -15.40 0.40
C ASN A 142 -2.02 -16.14 1.52
N LEU A 143 -1.50 -17.35 1.25
CA LEU A 143 -0.66 -18.07 2.22
C LEU A 143 0.65 -17.32 2.49
N ILE A 144 1.29 -16.78 1.45
CA ILE A 144 2.49 -15.95 1.59
C ILE A 144 2.17 -14.67 2.36
N ARG A 145 1.05 -13.99 2.02
CA ARG A 145 0.56 -12.81 2.75
C ARG A 145 0.44 -13.08 4.24
N LYS A 146 -0.19 -14.18 4.65
CA LYS A 146 -0.33 -14.56 6.06
C LYS A 146 1.01 -14.76 6.75
N ARG A 147 1.96 -15.45 6.11
CA ARG A 147 3.31 -15.64 6.67
C ARG A 147 4.08 -14.32 6.83
N VAL A 148 3.95 -13.41 5.87
CA VAL A 148 4.55 -12.07 5.97
C VAL A 148 3.87 -11.29 7.10
N GLU A 149 2.54 -11.33 7.20
CA GLU A 149 1.77 -10.66 8.26
C GLU A 149 2.12 -11.18 9.66
N GLU A 150 2.30 -12.49 9.83
CA GLU A 150 2.76 -13.12 11.09
C GLU A 150 4.19 -12.70 11.48
N ALA A 151 5.01 -12.31 10.50
CA ALA A 151 6.37 -11.83 10.71
C ALA A 151 6.45 -10.30 10.86
N LEU A 152 5.32 -9.59 10.99
CA LEU A 152 5.29 -8.16 11.28
C LEU A 152 4.70 -7.92 12.67
N PRO A 153 5.07 -6.81 13.34
CA PRO A 153 4.34 -6.34 14.51
C PRO A 153 2.85 -6.21 14.21
N PRO A 154 1.96 -6.51 15.18
CA PRO A 154 0.54 -6.31 14.98
C PRO A 154 0.25 -4.82 14.75
N PRO A 155 -0.66 -4.46 13.82
CA PRO A 155 -1.10 -3.09 13.63
C PRO A 155 -1.66 -2.48 14.94
N PRO A 156 -1.60 -1.15 15.14
CA PRO A 156 -1.22 -0.11 14.17
C PRO A 156 0.28 0.28 14.19
N PHE A 157 1.13 -0.63 14.67
CA PHE A 157 2.46 -0.31 15.16
C PHE A 157 3.43 0.23 14.10
N LEU A 158 3.59 -0.44 12.96
CA LEU A 158 4.46 0.05 11.88
C LEU A 158 3.85 1.28 11.22
N GLY A 159 2.52 1.36 11.18
CA GLY A 159 1.80 2.52 10.71
C GLY A 159 2.12 3.78 11.55
N ASP A 160 2.19 3.64 12.87
CA ASP A 160 2.61 4.71 13.77
C ASP A 160 4.06 5.12 13.57
N ALA A 161 4.98 4.17 13.45
CA ALA A 161 6.39 4.46 13.17
C ALA A 161 6.55 5.29 11.90
N ILE A 162 5.86 4.92 10.81
CA ILE A 162 5.89 5.67 9.54
C ILE A 162 5.33 7.08 9.72
N ARG A 163 4.21 7.24 10.45
CA ARG A 163 3.62 8.56 10.73
C ARG A 163 4.59 9.45 11.50
N ARG A 164 5.19 8.95 12.59
CA ARG A 164 6.13 9.71 13.42
C ARG A 164 7.39 10.11 12.66
N VAL A 165 7.98 9.18 11.90
CA VAL A 165 9.12 9.47 11.01
C VAL A 165 8.75 10.50 9.94
N GLY A 166 7.52 10.45 9.43
CA GLY A 166 6.98 11.46 8.50
C GLY A 166 6.95 12.87 9.11
N ILE A 167 6.49 12.99 10.37
CA ILE A 167 6.49 14.25 11.12
C ILE A 167 7.92 14.75 11.34
N LEU A 168 8.83 13.88 11.81
CA LEU A 168 10.25 14.22 11.97
C LEU A 168 10.84 14.77 10.67
N ARG A 169 10.60 14.09 9.54
CA ARG A 169 11.06 14.52 8.21
C ARG A 169 10.49 15.87 7.80
N ALA A 170 9.22 16.13 8.10
CA ALA A 170 8.58 17.41 7.82
C ALA A 170 9.19 18.54 8.66
N ARG A 171 9.42 18.32 9.95
CA ARG A 171 10.08 19.30 10.83
C ARG A 171 11.53 19.57 10.43
N LEU A 172 12.28 18.53 10.09
CA LEU A 172 13.65 18.67 9.57
C LEU A 172 13.70 19.53 8.30
N ARG A 173 12.73 19.38 7.39
CA ARG A 173 12.63 20.23 6.18
C ARG A 173 12.32 21.69 6.50
N LYS A 174 11.55 21.98 7.55
CA LYS A 174 11.31 23.35 8.01
C LYS A 174 12.56 23.96 8.64
N ARG A 175 13.29 23.19 9.46
CA ARG A 175 14.51 23.65 10.15
C ARG A 175 15.70 23.85 9.21
N ALA A 176 15.80 23.03 8.17
CA ALA A 176 16.81 23.14 7.14
C ALA A 176 16.14 23.22 5.75
N PRO A 177 15.62 24.40 5.35
CA PRO A 177 14.89 24.56 4.10
C PRO A 177 15.79 24.43 2.86
N GLY A 178 15.18 24.08 1.72
CA GLY A 178 15.86 23.94 0.43
C GLY A 178 15.72 22.55 -0.20
N VAL A 179 15.79 22.48 -1.53
CA VAL A 179 15.56 21.26 -2.32
C VAL A 179 16.86 20.79 -2.96
N GLY A 180 17.14 19.49 -2.88
CA GLY A 180 18.31 18.87 -3.52
C GLY A 180 19.67 19.29 -2.93
N GLY A 181 20.73 19.08 -3.72
CA GLY A 181 22.10 19.49 -3.39
C GLY A 181 22.73 18.80 -2.17
N ALA A 182 23.77 19.43 -1.61
CA ALA A 182 24.50 18.92 -0.46
C ALA A 182 23.61 18.83 0.80
N LEU A 183 22.75 19.82 1.02
CA LEU A 183 21.83 19.83 2.16
C LEU A 183 20.78 18.70 2.07
N GLY A 184 20.21 18.47 0.89
CA GLY A 184 19.30 17.35 0.66
C GLY A 184 19.95 15.99 0.95
N LYS A 185 21.18 15.78 0.46
CA LYS A 185 21.98 14.57 0.76
C LYS A 185 22.27 14.44 2.24
N ARG A 186 22.59 15.54 2.93
CA ARG A 186 22.85 15.57 4.38
C ARG A 186 21.61 15.17 5.19
N ARG A 187 20.44 15.74 4.88
CA ARG A 187 19.16 15.35 5.52
C ARG A 187 18.83 13.88 5.27
N MET A 188 18.98 13.41 4.03
CA MET A 188 18.72 12.01 3.69
C MET A 188 19.61 11.06 4.50
N ARG A 189 20.92 11.32 4.55
CA ARG A 189 21.87 10.50 5.31
C ARG A 189 21.53 10.45 6.79
N TRP A 190 21.17 11.58 7.38
CA TRP A 190 20.80 11.62 8.80
C TRP A 190 19.49 10.88 9.07
N MET A 191 18.47 11.04 8.22
CA MET A 191 17.22 10.28 8.35
C MET A 191 17.44 8.76 8.24
N ILE A 192 18.29 8.31 7.30
CA ILE A 192 18.68 6.90 7.19
C ILE A 192 19.29 6.42 8.51
N LYS A 193 20.26 7.18 9.04
CA LYS A 193 20.92 6.84 10.31
C LYS A 193 19.92 6.73 11.46
N VAL A 194 18.95 7.64 11.57
CA VAL A 194 17.88 7.56 12.59
C VAL A 194 17.09 6.25 12.45
N CYS A 195 16.64 5.92 11.24
CA CYS A 195 15.87 4.69 10.98
C CYS A 195 16.68 3.40 11.14
N GLU A 196 18.00 3.43 10.97
CA GLU A 196 18.89 2.28 11.19
C GLU A 196 19.32 2.13 12.66
N THR A 197 19.31 3.22 13.44
CA THR A 197 19.73 3.18 14.85
C THR A 197 18.59 2.78 15.77
N TRP A 198 17.37 3.26 15.52
CA TRP A 198 16.24 3.04 16.41
C TRP A 198 15.35 1.88 15.93
N SER A 199 14.81 1.12 16.88
CA SER A 199 13.86 0.05 16.58
C SER A 199 12.51 0.60 16.11
N PHE A 200 11.70 -0.23 15.47
CA PHE A 200 10.35 0.18 15.06
C PHE A 200 9.47 0.59 16.25
N GLU A 201 9.67 -0.01 17.42
CA GLU A 201 8.98 0.35 18.67
C GLU A 201 9.33 1.78 19.09
N GLN A 202 10.62 2.10 19.09
CA GLN A 202 11.11 3.42 19.47
C GLN A 202 10.61 4.48 18.48
N LEU A 203 10.62 4.16 17.18
CA LEU A 203 10.10 5.05 16.14
C LEU A 203 8.58 5.26 16.25
N ALA A 204 7.81 4.22 16.61
CA ALA A 204 6.36 4.33 16.81
C ALA A 204 6.02 5.24 18.01
N GLN A 205 6.84 5.21 19.06
CA GLN A 205 6.66 6.00 20.28
C GLN A 205 7.32 7.40 20.22
N LEU A 206 7.89 7.78 19.07
CA LEU A 206 8.55 9.07 18.88
C LEU A 206 7.52 10.22 18.88
N ASP A 207 7.29 10.79 20.06
CA ASP A 207 6.39 11.93 20.26
C ASP A 207 7.00 13.29 19.88
N ASP A 208 6.18 14.33 19.95
CA ASP A 208 6.55 15.66 19.49
C ASP A 208 7.69 16.30 20.30
N GLU A 209 7.81 15.96 21.58
CA GLU A 209 8.89 16.42 22.45
C GLU A 209 10.22 15.75 22.09
N ARG A 210 10.21 14.41 21.95
CA ARG A 210 11.39 13.65 21.54
C ARG A 210 11.84 14.01 20.13
N ILE A 211 10.92 14.32 19.22
CA ILE A 211 11.27 14.81 17.87
C ILE A 211 12.10 16.09 17.98
N GLU A 212 11.70 17.05 18.81
CA GLU A 212 12.44 18.31 18.94
C GLU A 212 13.81 18.07 19.57
N LYS A 213 13.88 17.29 20.65
CA LYS A 213 15.15 16.92 21.28
C LYS A 213 16.09 16.20 20.30
N LEU A 214 15.56 15.30 19.47
CA LEU A 214 16.33 14.58 18.44
C LEU A 214 16.89 15.55 17.38
N LEU A 215 16.10 16.54 16.96
CA LEU A 215 16.56 17.56 16.01
C LEU A 215 17.66 18.45 16.62
N GLU A 216 17.48 18.91 17.85
CA GLU A 216 18.46 19.76 18.54
C GLU A 216 19.76 19.01 18.87
N ALA A 217 19.65 17.83 19.48
CA ALA A 217 20.81 17.06 19.91
C ALA A 217 21.49 16.31 18.76
N GLY A 218 20.73 15.91 17.74
CA GLY A 218 21.24 15.13 16.61
C GLY A 218 21.58 15.99 15.40
N TRP A 219 20.59 16.67 14.83
CA TRP A 219 20.77 17.41 13.57
C TRP A 219 21.63 18.66 13.74
N ASP A 220 21.31 19.51 14.72
CA ASP A 220 22.00 20.80 14.91
C ASP A 220 23.41 20.63 15.48
N LYS A 221 23.61 19.66 16.40
CA LYS A 221 24.87 19.43 17.12
C LYS A 221 25.79 18.37 16.48
N GLY A 222 25.71 18.17 15.16
CA GLY A 222 26.75 17.43 14.43
C GLY A 222 26.34 16.10 13.78
N LEU A 223 25.07 15.93 13.42
CA LEU A 223 24.54 14.72 12.74
C LEU A 223 24.71 13.42 13.54
N THR A 224 24.75 13.53 14.86
CA THR A 224 24.64 12.37 15.76
C THR A 224 23.20 11.89 15.78
N VAL A 225 23.00 10.66 16.22
CA VAL A 225 21.67 10.12 16.52
C VAL A 225 21.75 9.67 17.97
N PRO A 226 21.27 10.49 18.93
CA PRO A 226 21.19 10.07 20.32
C PRO A 226 20.34 8.81 20.45
N SER A 227 20.63 8.00 21.47
CA SER A 227 19.83 6.83 21.79
C SER A 227 18.43 7.26 22.23
N TYR A 228 17.48 6.32 22.20
CA TYR A 228 16.10 6.63 22.61
C TYR A 228 16.02 7.01 24.10
N GLU A 229 16.86 6.39 24.92
CA GLU A 229 17.00 6.60 26.37
C GLU A 229 17.62 7.97 26.68
N GLU A 230 18.63 8.40 25.91
CA GLU A 230 19.22 9.75 26.03
C GLU A 230 18.19 10.86 25.80
N LEU A 231 17.10 10.57 25.10
CA LEU A 231 15.99 11.50 24.87
C LEU A 231 14.85 11.37 25.91
N GLY A 232 15.05 10.57 26.96
CA GLY A 232 14.04 10.30 27.99
C GLY A 232 12.96 9.32 27.55
N GLY A 233 13.25 8.48 26.55
CA GLY A 233 12.44 7.32 26.19
C GLY A 233 12.73 6.12 27.08
N THR A 234 11.74 5.27 27.28
CA THR A 234 11.93 3.95 27.92
C THR A 234 11.95 2.87 26.86
N VAL A 235 12.91 1.93 26.96
CA VAL A 235 12.95 0.80 26.03
C VAL A 235 11.74 -0.09 26.29
N PRO A 236 10.97 -0.46 25.26
CA PRO A 236 9.97 -1.49 25.40
C PRO A 236 10.63 -2.78 25.89
N THR A 237 10.06 -3.39 26.93
CA THR A 237 10.67 -4.53 27.64
C THR A 237 10.78 -5.81 26.82
N VAL A 238 10.13 -5.89 25.66
CA VAL A 238 10.21 -7.03 24.72
C VAL A 238 10.18 -6.49 23.30
N SER A 239 11.20 -6.82 22.50
CA SER A 239 11.19 -6.49 21.07
C SER A 239 10.26 -7.42 20.32
N TRP A 240 9.51 -6.92 19.33
CA TRP A 240 8.70 -7.79 18.48
C TRP A 240 9.55 -8.88 17.81
N ALA A 241 10.82 -8.59 17.50
CA ALA A 241 11.75 -9.51 16.85
C ALA A 241 11.99 -10.78 17.68
N GLU A 242 11.87 -10.68 19.01
CA GLU A 242 12.03 -11.80 19.94
C GLU A 242 10.76 -12.67 20.05
N ARG A 243 9.63 -12.19 19.52
CA ARG A 243 8.33 -12.89 19.55
C ARG A 243 8.05 -13.72 18.30
N ILE A 244 8.95 -13.68 17.30
CA ILE A 244 8.86 -14.55 16.13
C ILE A 244 9.05 -16.00 16.58
N PRO A 245 8.08 -16.91 16.40
CA PRO A 245 8.25 -18.30 16.77
C PRO A 245 9.46 -18.88 16.02
N SER A 246 10.35 -19.56 16.74
CA SER A 246 11.61 -20.15 16.27
C SER A 246 11.47 -21.12 15.07
N GLY A 247 10.25 -21.49 14.68
CA GLY A 247 9.94 -22.27 13.49
C GLY A 247 9.89 -21.47 12.17
N THR A 248 10.01 -20.15 12.20
CA THR A 248 10.23 -19.33 11.01
C THR A 248 11.71 -18.98 10.92
N LEU A 249 12.46 -19.78 10.17
CA LEU A 249 13.89 -19.58 9.95
C LEU A 249 14.18 -18.12 9.57
N PRO A 250 15.08 -17.41 10.28
CA PRO A 250 15.51 -16.11 9.83
C PRO A 250 16.27 -16.32 8.51
N VAL A 251 15.68 -15.84 7.41
CA VAL A 251 16.29 -15.76 6.08
C VAL A 251 17.66 -15.04 6.11
N ALA A 252 17.97 -14.34 7.21
CA ALA A 252 19.27 -13.78 7.52
C ALA A 252 20.44 -14.80 7.42
N ALA A 253 20.24 -16.07 7.78
CA ALA A 253 21.30 -17.08 7.66
C ALA A 253 21.65 -17.40 6.18
N GLY A 254 20.66 -17.35 5.28
CA GLY A 254 20.86 -17.60 3.85
C GLY A 254 21.58 -16.45 3.12
N PHE A 255 21.30 -15.21 3.52
CA PHE A 255 21.96 -14.03 2.93
C PHE A 255 23.44 -13.91 3.36
N ILE A 256 23.77 -14.24 4.61
CA ILE A 256 25.16 -14.24 5.10
C ILE A 256 25.98 -15.34 4.42
N ALA A 257 25.41 -16.53 4.23
CA ALA A 257 26.07 -17.63 3.52
C ALA A 257 26.34 -17.29 2.04
N GLY A 258 25.41 -16.63 1.34
CA GLY A 258 25.58 -16.23 -0.06
C GLY A 258 26.66 -15.16 -0.29
N ALA A 259 26.78 -14.18 0.62
CA ALA A 259 27.80 -13.14 0.56
C ALA A 259 29.22 -13.66 0.84
N LEU A 260 29.35 -14.64 1.75
CA LEU A 260 30.62 -15.30 2.02
C LEU A 260 31.06 -16.21 0.85
N PHE A 261 30.12 -16.90 0.19
CA PHE A 261 30.43 -17.78 -0.94
C PHE A 261 30.88 -17.01 -2.19
N THR A 262 30.27 -15.85 -2.47
CA THR A 262 30.67 -14.97 -3.57
C THR A 262 32.03 -14.31 -3.31
N SER A 263 32.32 -13.93 -2.06
CA SER A 263 33.62 -13.37 -1.67
C SER A 263 34.75 -14.42 -1.78
N ALA A 264 34.48 -15.66 -1.38
CA ALA A 264 35.44 -16.77 -1.51
C ALA A 264 35.72 -17.14 -2.98
N LEU A 265 34.70 -17.16 -3.84
CA LEU A 265 34.86 -17.43 -5.28
C LEU A 265 35.63 -16.32 -6.02
N VAL A 266 35.47 -15.06 -5.64
CA VAL A 266 36.23 -13.94 -6.22
C VAL A 266 37.70 -13.96 -5.77
N LEU A 267 37.97 -14.39 -4.53
CA LEU A 267 39.34 -14.56 -4.03
C LEU A 267 40.05 -15.79 -4.62
N LEU A 268 39.32 -16.89 -4.87
CA LEU A 268 39.85 -18.11 -5.48
C LEU A 268 40.11 -17.97 -7.00
N ARG A 269 39.46 -17.02 -7.68
CA ARG A 269 39.70 -16.71 -9.11
C ARG A 269 40.87 -15.73 -9.37
N ARG A 270 41.50 -15.19 -8.32
CA ARG A 270 42.59 -14.20 -8.42
C ARG A 270 43.98 -14.77 -8.07
N LYS A 271 44.12 -16.10 -8.03
CA LYS A 271 45.40 -16.82 -8.03
C LYS A 271 45.49 -17.64 -9.30
#